data_AF-A0A6B0DG04-F1
#
_entry.id   AF-A0A6B0DG04-F1
#
_cell.length_a   1.000
_cell.length_b   1.000
_cell.length_c   1.000
_cell.angle_alpha   90.00
_cell.angle_beta   90.00
_cell.angle_gamma   90.00
#
_symmetry.space_group_name_H-M   'P 1'
#
loop_
_entity.id
_entity.type
_entity.pdbx_description
1 polymer ?
#
loop_
_entity_poly.entity_id
_entity_poly.type
_entity_poly.pdbx_seq_one_letter_code
_entity_poly.pdbx_strand_id
1 'polypeptide(L)'
;MIMKRAILLLILFIIISPLGILLVWNYGPAYAEWDHIGSWYPHHFWNLAPLQDYDVPGWDSPLLASVGYIISALVGVAIIISITYGLMRLIKNDRLH
;
A
#
# COMPACT_ATOMS: atom_id res chain seq x y z
N MET A 1 20.70 -11.09 12.70
CA MET A 1 19.56 -10.86 13.61
C MET A 1 18.63 -9.73 13.14
N ILE A 2 19.17 -8.58 12.70
CA ILE A 2 18.39 -7.40 12.30
C ILE A 2 17.45 -7.68 11.11
N MET A 3 17.93 -8.35 10.06
CA MET A 3 17.11 -8.68 8.88
C MET A 3 15.88 -9.54 9.20
N LYS A 4 16.03 -10.56 10.06
CA LYS A 4 14.90 -11.39 10.50
C LYS A 4 13.86 -10.58 11.26
N ARG A 5 14.31 -9.65 12.12
CA ARG A 5 13.41 -8.75 12.86
C ARG A 5 12.69 -7.77 11.94
N ALA A 6 13.39 -7.22 10.95
CA ALA A 6 12.78 -6.32 9.97
C ALA A 6 11.69 -7.03 9.15
N ILE A 7 11.93 -8.26 8.68
CA ILE A 7 10.92 -9.06 7.97
C ILE A 7 9.72 -9.35 8.86
N LEU A 8 9.94 -9.74 10.13
CA LEU A 8 8.85 -9.98 11.08
C LEU A 8 8.01 -8.73 11.33
N LEU A 9 8.64 -7.56 11.46
CA LEU A 9 7.93 -6.29 11.61
C LEU A 9 7.13 -5.91 10.35
N LEU A 10 7.69 -6.15 9.16
CA LEU A 10 6.96 -5.93 7.90
C LEU A 10 5.73 -6.83 7.80
N ILE A 11 5.87 -8.12 8.09
CA ILE A 11 4.74 -9.06 8.12
C ILE A 11 3.69 -8.61 9.13
N LEU A 12 4.12 -8.20 10.33
CA LEU A 12 3.22 -7.68 11.37
C LEU A 12 2.43 -6.46 10.87
N PHE A 13 3.10 -5.49 10.24
CA PHE A 13 2.44 -4.29 9.71
C PHE A 13 1.49 -4.60 8.56
N ILE A 14 1.83 -5.54 7.68
CA ILE A 14 0.94 -6.01 6.61
C ILE A 14 -0.33 -6.60 7.22
N ILE A 15 -0.21 -7.48 8.21
CA ILE A 15 -1.36 -8.14 8.86
C ILE A 15 -2.23 -7.16 9.64
N ILE A 16 -1.61 -6.15 10.26
CA ILE A 16 -2.29 -5.13 11.08
C ILE A 16 -2.91 -4.02 10.21
N SER A 17 -2.51 -3.90 8.93
CA SER A 17 -2.99 -2.84 8.04
C SER A 17 -4.53 -2.70 7.92
N PRO A 18 -5.35 -3.77 7.89
CA PRO A 18 -6.80 -3.63 7.82
C PRO A 18 -7.47 -3.46 9.20
N LEU A 19 -6.73 -3.25 10.30
CA LEU A 19 -7.32 -3.09 11.63
C LEU A 19 -8.37 -1.96 11.69
N GLY A 20 -8.20 -0.88 10.93
CA GLY A 20 -9.21 0.19 10.86
C GLY A 20 -10.56 -0.32 10.36
N ILE A 21 -10.56 -1.09 9.27
CA ILE A 21 -11.75 -1.73 8.71
C ILE A 21 -12.30 -2.76 9.70
N LEU A 22 -11.45 -3.61 10.26
CA LEU A 22 -11.88 -4.69 11.17
C LEU A 22 -12.32 -4.19 12.55
N LEU A 23 -11.90 -3.02 13.01
CA LEU A 23 -12.33 -2.48 14.31
C LEU A 23 -13.60 -1.63 14.19
N VAL A 24 -13.76 -0.92 13.07
CA VAL A 24 -14.86 0.02 12.86
C VAL A 24 -15.96 -0.55 11.95
N TRP A 25 -15.67 -1.65 11.25
CA TRP A 25 -16.51 -2.26 10.23
C TRP A 25 -16.93 -1.28 9.12
N ASN A 26 -16.14 -0.22 8.95
CA ASN A 26 -16.32 0.79 7.93
C ASN A 26 -15.26 0.57 6.85
N TYR A 27 -15.73 0.27 5.65
CA TYR A 27 -14.93 0.10 4.45
C TYR A 27 -15.62 0.92 3.37
N GLY A 28 -15.14 2.15 3.24
CA GLY A 28 -15.49 3.01 2.12
C GLY A 28 -14.26 3.19 1.25
N PRO A 29 -14.41 3.94 0.15
CA PRO A 29 -13.26 4.44 -0.57
C PRO A 29 -12.37 5.18 0.44
N ALA A 30 -11.11 4.78 0.63
CA ALA A 30 -10.16 5.53 1.49
C ALA A 30 -9.99 6.97 1.00
N TYR A 31 -10.34 7.18 -0.27
CA TYR A 31 -10.46 8.46 -0.93
C TYR A 31 -11.70 9.30 -0.55
N ALA A 32 -12.84 8.69 -0.18
CA ALA A 32 -14.07 9.42 0.15
C ALA A 32 -13.88 10.34 1.37
N GLU A 33 -12.90 10.04 2.23
CA GLU A 33 -12.48 10.89 3.35
C GLU A 33 -11.75 12.18 2.91
N TRP A 34 -11.47 12.35 1.62
CA TRP A 34 -10.81 13.53 1.05
C TRP A 34 -11.76 14.40 0.23
N ASP A 35 -13.01 13.97 0.02
CA ASP A 35 -14.00 14.72 -0.76
C ASP A 35 -14.36 16.08 -0.12
N HIS A 36 -14.22 16.20 1.20
CA HIS A 36 -14.51 17.44 1.94
C HIS A 36 -13.43 18.51 1.82
N ILE A 37 -12.26 18.18 1.26
CA ILE A 37 -11.12 19.10 1.17
C ILE A 37 -11.06 19.84 -0.19
N GLY A 38 -12.08 19.65 -1.04
CA GLY A 38 -12.28 20.38 -2.29
C GLY A 38 -11.30 20.00 -3.40
N SER A 39 -11.17 20.83 -4.44
CA SER A 39 -10.43 20.53 -5.69
C SER A 39 -8.89 20.55 -5.57
N TRP A 40 -8.33 20.60 -4.37
CA TRP A 40 -6.89 20.80 -4.15
C TRP A 40 -6.09 19.49 -4.18
N TYR A 41 -6.72 18.33 -4.41
CA TYR A 41 -6.03 17.05 -4.48
C TYR A 41 -5.86 16.55 -5.92
N PRO A 42 -4.82 15.74 -6.18
CA PRO A 42 -4.43 15.41 -7.54
C PRO A 42 -5.16 14.17 -8.06
N HIS A 43 -6.45 14.33 -8.41
CA HIS A 43 -7.28 13.27 -9.03
C HIS A 43 -6.57 12.50 -10.14
N HIS A 44 -5.79 13.19 -10.98
CA HIS A 44 -5.15 12.60 -12.15
C HIS A 44 -4.12 11.51 -11.84
N PHE A 45 -3.46 11.57 -10.68
CA PHE A 45 -2.43 10.57 -10.34
C PHE A 45 -3.02 9.35 -9.63
N TRP A 46 -4.24 9.45 -9.09
CA TRP A 46 -4.86 8.34 -8.36
C TRP A 46 -5.18 7.15 -9.26
N ASN A 47 -5.60 7.42 -10.50
CA ASN A 47 -5.87 6.37 -11.48
C ASN A 47 -4.63 5.60 -11.94
N LEU A 48 -3.43 6.06 -11.56
CA LEU A 48 -2.17 5.39 -11.86
C LEU A 48 -1.75 4.39 -10.78
N ALA A 49 -2.47 4.33 -9.66
CA ALA A 49 -2.20 3.34 -8.62
C ALA A 49 -2.41 1.92 -9.19
N PRO A 50 -1.46 0.99 -9.00
CA PRO A 50 -1.61 -0.39 -9.44
C PRO A 50 -2.84 -1.10 -8.85
N LEU A 51 -3.28 -0.65 -7.68
CA LEU A 51 -4.55 -1.03 -7.07
C LEU A 51 -5.22 0.25 -6.56
N GLN A 52 -6.36 0.59 -7.17
CA GLN A 52 -7.11 1.78 -6.79
C GLN A 52 -7.76 1.54 -5.45
N ASP A 53 -7.55 2.47 -4.52
CA ASP A 53 -8.23 2.51 -3.23
C ASP A 53 -8.16 1.24 -2.39
N TYR A 54 -7.10 0.45 -2.58
CA TYR A 54 -6.93 -0.83 -1.91
C TYR A 54 -8.08 -1.82 -2.20
N ASP A 55 -8.87 -1.56 -3.24
CA ASP A 55 -10.12 -2.25 -3.54
C ASP A 55 -9.99 -3.21 -4.73
N VAL A 56 -10.73 -4.30 -4.65
CA VAL A 56 -10.82 -5.32 -5.70
C VAL A 56 -12.27 -5.34 -6.17
N PRO A 57 -12.55 -5.09 -7.46
CA PRO A 57 -13.92 -5.04 -7.95
C PRO A 57 -14.72 -6.31 -7.58
N GLY A 58 -15.87 -6.11 -6.94
CA GLY A 58 -16.74 -7.18 -6.45
C GLY A 58 -16.43 -7.67 -5.04
N TRP A 59 -15.53 -7.03 -4.30
CA TRP A 59 -15.19 -7.34 -2.91
C TRP A 59 -15.90 -6.42 -1.91
N ASP A 60 -17.21 -6.24 -2.11
CA ASP A 60 -18.08 -5.31 -1.36
C ASP A 60 -18.51 -5.84 0.02
N SER A 61 -17.60 -6.47 0.76
CA SER A 61 -17.86 -6.87 2.15
C SER A 61 -16.67 -6.52 3.04
N PRO A 62 -16.88 -6.21 4.34
CA PRO A 62 -15.80 -5.81 5.24
C PRO A 62 -14.63 -6.80 5.28
N LEU A 63 -14.94 -8.10 5.20
CA LEU A 63 -13.94 -9.16 5.20
C LEU A 63 -13.14 -9.17 3.90
N LEU A 64 -13.79 -9.07 2.74
CA LEU A 64 -13.10 -9.07 1.46
C LEU A 64 -12.31 -7.77 1.27
N ALA A 65 -12.86 -6.62 1.64
CA ALA A 65 -12.14 -5.34 1.65
C ALA A 65 -10.87 -5.38 2.52
N SER A 66 -10.95 -6.05 3.68
CA SER A 66 -9.77 -6.27 4.54
C SER A 66 -8.69 -7.13 3.86
N VAL A 67 -9.09 -8.13 3.07
CA VAL A 67 -8.17 -8.93 2.25
C VAL A 67 -7.56 -8.07 1.13
N GLY A 68 -8.35 -7.20 0.50
CA GLY A 68 -7.87 -6.23 -0.50
C GLY A 68 -6.77 -5.32 0.06
N TYR A 69 -6.96 -4.83 1.29
CA TYR A 69 -5.95 -4.06 2.01
C TYR A 69 -4.63 -4.81 2.23
N ILE A 70 -4.70 -6.09 2.63
CA ILE A 70 -3.50 -6.93 2.80
C ILE A 70 -2.78 -7.11 1.45
N ILE A 71 -3.52 -7.39 0.38
CA ILE A 71 -2.96 -7.52 -0.97
C ILE A 71 -2.26 -6.22 -1.37
N SER A 72 -2.90 -5.08 -1.13
CA SER A 72 -2.31 -3.79 -1.47
C SER A 72 -1.05 -3.48 -0.65
N ALA A 73 -1.03 -3.84 0.63
CA ALA A 73 0.16 -3.69 1.47
C ALA A 73 1.33 -4.52 0.92
N LEU A 74 1.07 -5.74 0.44
CA LEU A 74 2.08 -6.57 -0.22
C LEU A 74 2.60 -5.92 -1.51
N VAL A 75 1.70 -5.39 -2.36
CA VAL A 75 2.07 -4.69 -3.59
C VAL A 75 2.92 -3.46 -3.29
N GLY A 76 2.51 -2.62 -2.33
CA GLY A 76 3.26 -1.43 -1.92
C GLY A 76 4.65 -1.76 -1.41
N VAL A 77 4.77 -2.76 -0.53
CA VAL A 77 6.07 -3.23 -0.02
C VAL A 77 6.97 -3.74 -1.16
N ALA A 78 6.43 -4.52 -2.09
CA ALA A 78 7.18 -5.04 -3.23
C ALA A 78 7.71 -3.92 -4.14
N ILE A 79 6.89 -2.89 -4.40
CA ILE A 79 7.29 -1.71 -5.19
C ILE A 79 8.44 -0.96 -4.50
N ILE A 80 8.31 -0.66 -3.20
CA ILE A 80 9.34 0.06 -2.44
C ILE A 80 10.66 -0.71 -2.45
N ILE A 81 10.62 -2.02 -2.21
CA ILE A 81 11.83 -2.88 -2.25
C ILE A 81 12.46 -2.83 -3.64
N SER A 82 11.65 -2.97 -4.70
CA SER A 82 12.13 -3.01 -6.09
C SER A 82 12.77 -1.69 -6.51
N ILE A 83 12.13 -0.56 -6.21
CA ILE A 83 12.67 0.77 -6.53
C ILE A 83 13.95 1.02 -5.74
N THR A 84 13.94 0.76 -4.42
CA THR A 84 15.10 1.00 -3.57
C THR A 84 16.30 0.17 -4.04
N TYR A 85 16.08 -1.12 -4.29
CA TYR A 85 17.12 -2.02 -4.79
C TYR A 85 17.62 -1.60 -6.18
N GLY A 86 16.71 -1.23 -7.08
CA GLY A 86 17.03 -0.74 -8.41
C GLY A 86 17.91 0.51 -8.39
N LEU A 87 17.54 1.51 -7.58
CA LEU A 87 18.32 2.75 -7.40
C LEU A 87 19.71 2.47 -6.81
N MET A 88 19.79 1.60 -5.79
CA MET A 88 21.07 1.19 -5.22
C MET A 88 21.97 0.54 -6.27
N ARG A 89 21.39 -0.26 -7.18
CA ARG A 89 22.13 -0.92 -8.26
C ARG A 89 22.64 0.07 -9.29
N LEU A 90 21.82 1.05 -9.68
CA LEU A 90 22.20 2.11 -10.62
C LEU A 90 23.35 2.95 -10.04
N ILE A 91 23.20 3.47 -8.82
CA ILE A 91 24.23 4.29 -8.15
C ILE A 91 25.55 3.51 -8.00
N LYS A 92 25.49 2.21 -7.70
CA LYS A 92 26.69 1.38 -7.61
C LYS A 92 27.40 1.26 -8.96
N ASN A 93 26.65 1.14 -10.06
CA ASN A 93 27.21 1.05 -11.41
C ASN A 93 27.90 2.36 -11.80
N ASP A 94 27.32 3.51 -11.45
CA ASP A 94 27.89 4.83 -11.76
C ASP A 94 29.21 5.11 -11.02
N ARG A 95 29.45 4.53 -9.84
CA ARG A 95 30.71 4.71 -9.09
C ARG A 95 31.86 3.81 -9.56
N LEU A 96 31.61 2.89 -10.48
CA LEU A 96 32.62 1.97 -11.02
C LEU A 96 33.12 2.39 -12.42
N HIS A 97 32.57 3.48 -12.95
CA HIS A 97 33.03 4.19 -14.15
C HIS A 97 33.70 5.51 -13.76
#